data_AF-A0A1I6WNI5-F1
#
_entry.id   AF-A0A1I6WNI5-F1
#
_cell.length_a   1.000
_cell.length_b   1.000
_cell.length_c   1.000
_cell.angle_alpha   90.00
_cell.angle_beta   90.00
_cell.angle_gamma   90.00
#
_symmetry.space_group_name_H-M   'P 1'
#
loop_
_entity.id
_entity.type
_entity.pdbx_description
1 polymer ?
#
loop_
_entity_poly.entity_id
_entity_poly.type
_entity_poly.pdbx_seq_one_letter_code
_entity_poly.pdbx_strand_id
1 'polypeptide(L)'
;MDAAYVSALSALAGSSIGAMASFATTWLTQHSQERATLLVQDRARREALYGEFIREASTLFGDAFQHDLKDPAKLVNLYAIVNKIRLFGGSETLEEAERVMQRIGETYFAPHKSISSFADIHHAGDLDPLCTFSKVCRRELASARR
;
A
#
# COMPACT_ATOMS: atom_id res chain seq x y z
N MET A 1 51.88 -20.26 41.55
CA MET A 1 50.62 -20.27 40.77
C MET A 1 51.00 -20.13 39.31
N ASP A 2 50.76 -21.16 38.51
CA ASP A 2 51.29 -21.29 37.16
C ASP A 2 50.59 -20.34 36.17
N ALA A 3 51.40 -19.64 35.36
CA ALA A 3 50.93 -18.72 34.31
C ALA A 3 49.91 -19.36 33.35
N ALA A 4 49.93 -20.69 33.21
CA ALA A 4 48.98 -21.47 32.44
C ALA A 4 47.52 -21.35 32.96
N TYR A 5 47.32 -21.28 34.29
CA TYR A 5 45.97 -21.13 34.88
C TYR A 5 45.40 -19.74 34.63
N VAL A 6 46.22 -18.70 34.78
CA VAL A 6 45.83 -17.30 34.50
C VAL A 6 45.49 -17.13 33.02
N SER A 7 46.26 -17.77 32.13
CA SER A 7 46.05 -17.72 30.68
C SER A 7 44.81 -18.51 30.22
N ALA A 8 44.50 -19.64 30.86
CA ALA A 8 43.29 -20.41 30.56
C ALA A 8 42.02 -19.67 31.02
N LEU A 9 42.07 -19.06 32.21
CA LEU A 9 40.97 -18.24 32.74
C LEU A 9 40.73 -16.98 31.89
N SER A 10 41.78 -16.31 31.41
CA SER A 10 41.64 -15.15 30.52
C SER A 10 41.07 -15.53 29.15
N ALA A 11 41.45 -16.68 28.59
CA ALA A 11 40.89 -17.19 27.34
C ALA A 11 39.39 -17.55 27.47
N LEU A 12 38.97 -18.14 28.59
CA LEU A 12 37.57 -18.45 28.88
C LEU A 12 36.74 -17.17 29.15
N ALA A 13 37.34 -16.17 29.80
CA ALA A 13 36.70 -14.86 29.97
C ALA A 13 36.52 -14.13 28.63
N GLY A 14 37.52 -14.17 27.74
CA GLY A 14 37.42 -13.58 26.40
C GLY A 14 36.36 -14.24 25.52
N SER A 15 36.26 -15.58 25.56
CA SER A 15 35.28 -16.33 24.75
C SER A 15 33.84 -16.17 25.25
N SER A 16 33.63 -16.09 26.57
CA SER A 16 32.29 -15.84 27.14
C SER A 16 31.77 -14.45 26.81
N ILE A 17 32.61 -13.42 26.89
CA ILE A 17 32.26 -12.05 26.48
C ILE A 17 31.98 -12.00 24.96
N GLY A 18 32.82 -12.67 24.16
CA GLY A 18 32.62 -12.77 22.71
C GLY A 18 31.31 -13.48 22.32
N ALA A 19 30.94 -14.54 23.03
CA ALA A 19 29.69 -15.26 22.84
C ALA A 19 28.47 -14.43 23.23
N MET A 20 28.53 -13.71 24.36
CA MET A 20 27.46 -12.80 24.80
C MET A 20 27.28 -11.63 23.83
N ALA A 21 28.37 -11.02 23.35
CA ALA A 21 28.31 -9.96 22.35
C ALA A 21 27.71 -10.46 21.03
N SER A 22 28.10 -11.68 20.60
CA SER A 22 27.53 -12.31 19.40
C SER A 22 26.04 -12.58 19.54
N PHE A 23 25.62 -13.14 20.68
CA PHE A 23 24.21 -13.39 20.98
C PHE A 23 23.38 -12.09 21.02
N ALA A 24 23.88 -11.05 21.70
CA ALA A 24 23.22 -9.74 21.74
C ALA A 24 23.10 -9.12 20.34
N THR A 25 24.15 -9.23 19.52
CA THR A 25 24.16 -8.73 18.15
C THR A 25 23.17 -9.50 17.28
N THR A 26 23.15 -10.83 17.37
CA THR A 26 22.18 -11.67 16.66
C THR A 26 20.76 -11.34 17.08
N TRP A 27 20.48 -11.22 18.38
CA TRP A 27 19.13 -10.90 18.85
C TRP A 27 18.66 -9.53 18.37
N LEU A 28 19.52 -8.50 18.45
CA LEU A 28 19.22 -7.17 17.94
C LEU A 28 19.01 -7.16 16.41
N THR A 29 19.84 -7.91 15.69
CA THR A 29 19.76 -8.04 14.23
C THR A 29 18.49 -8.79 13.81
N GLN A 30 18.21 -9.93 14.43
CA GLN A 30 17.03 -10.75 14.17
C GLN A 30 15.75 -9.94 14.43
N HIS A 31 15.68 -9.28 15.59
CA HIS A 31 14.51 -8.51 15.99
C HIS A 31 14.28 -7.28 15.11
N SER A 32 15.36 -6.61 14.66
CA SER A 32 15.24 -5.52 13.70
C SER A 32 14.82 -6.00 12.30
N GLN A 33 15.32 -7.17 11.86
CA GLN A 33 14.95 -7.78 10.59
C GLN A 33 13.47 -8.20 10.54
N GLU A 34 12.93 -8.77 11.63
CA GLU A 34 11.51 -9.17 11.71
C GLU A 34 10.56 -7.98 11.60
N ARG A 35 10.89 -6.85 12.22
CA ARG A 35 10.08 -5.62 12.10
C ARG A 35 10.15 -5.05 10.68
N ALA A 36 11.35 -5.05 10.09
CA ALA A 36 11.55 -4.57 8.73
C ALA A 36 10.78 -5.42 7.71
N THR A 37 10.74 -6.75 7.87
CA THR A 37 10.00 -7.63 6.96
C THR A 37 8.49 -7.43 7.05
N LEU A 38 7.93 -7.24 8.25
CA LEU A 38 6.51 -6.93 8.43
C LEU A 38 6.12 -5.63 7.72
N LEU A 39 6.91 -4.56 7.88
CA LEU A 39 6.66 -3.28 7.21
C LEU A 39 6.71 -3.39 5.69
N VAL A 40 7.66 -4.17 5.15
CA VAL A 40 7.77 -4.43 3.71
C VAL A 40 6.57 -5.22 3.20
N GLN A 41 6.11 -6.22 3.94
CA GLN A 41 4.94 -7.03 3.57
C GLN A 41 3.64 -6.20 3.59
N ASP A 42 3.42 -5.39 4.63
CA ASP A 42 2.25 -4.51 4.73
C ASP A 42 2.25 -3.47 3.60
N ARG A 43 3.41 -2.90 3.29
CA ARG A 43 3.57 -1.98 2.15
C ARG A 43 3.23 -2.67 0.83
N ALA A 44 3.80 -3.84 0.57
CA ALA A 44 3.58 -4.59 -0.66
C ALA A 44 2.09 -4.96 -0.82
N ARG A 45 1.43 -5.32 0.29
CA ARG A 45 -0.01 -5.60 0.32
C ARG A 45 -0.84 -4.38 -0.07
N ARG A 46 -0.55 -3.22 0.51
CA ARG A 46 -1.24 -1.96 0.19
C ARG A 46 -0.99 -1.53 -1.26
N GLU A 47 0.25 -1.64 -1.73
CA GLU A 47 0.62 -1.33 -3.12
C GLU A 47 -0.17 -2.19 -4.12
N ALA A 48 -0.24 -3.51 -3.87
CA ALA A 48 -1.02 -4.42 -4.70
C ALA A 48 -2.52 -4.07 -4.68
N LEU A 49 -3.06 -3.76 -3.50
CA LEU A 49 -4.46 -3.39 -3.32
C LEU A 49 -4.82 -2.07 -4.03
N TYR A 50 -3.98 -1.05 -3.91
CA TYR A 50 -4.19 0.24 -4.59
C TYR A 50 -4.07 0.10 -6.10
N GLY A 51 -3.15 -0.74 -6.58
CA GLY A 51 -3.06 -1.10 -8.00
C GLY A 51 -4.29 -1.86 -8.51
N GLU A 52 -4.87 -2.76 -7.70
CA GLU A 52 -6.14 -3.44 -8.00
C GLU A 52 -7.28 -2.43 -8.17
N PHE A 53 -7.41 -1.49 -7.23
CA PHE A 53 -8.42 -0.44 -7.29
C PHE A 53 -8.27 0.45 -8.52
N ILE A 54 -7.05 0.95 -8.80
CA ILE A 54 -6.78 1.82 -9.96
C ILE A 54 -7.19 1.14 -11.26
N ARG A 55 -6.84 -0.14 -11.41
CA ARG A 55 -7.17 -0.90 -12.63
C ARG A 55 -8.68 -1.03 -12.82
N GLU A 56 -9.39 -1.43 -11.77
CA GLU A 56 -10.83 -1.62 -11.82
C GLU A 56 -11.56 -0.30 -12.06
N ALA A 57 -11.20 0.74 -11.30
CA ALA A 57 -11.76 2.07 -11.43
C ALA A 57 -11.52 2.67 -12.81
N SER A 58 -10.31 2.55 -13.37
CA SER A 58 -10.01 3.05 -14.73
C SER A 58 -10.86 2.35 -15.78
N THR A 59 -11.04 1.03 -15.63
CA THR A 59 -11.84 0.22 -16.57
C THR A 59 -13.30 0.64 -16.54
N LEU A 60 -13.89 0.77 -15.36
CA LEU A 60 -15.27 1.19 -15.18
C LEU A 60 -15.49 2.65 -15.59
N PHE A 61 -14.54 3.53 -15.29
CA PHE A 61 -14.61 4.92 -15.69
C PHE A 61 -14.62 5.07 -17.21
N GLY A 62 -13.75 4.36 -17.93
CA GLY A 62 -13.76 4.33 -19.40
C GLY A 62 -15.04 3.72 -19.98
N ASP A 63 -15.52 2.61 -19.40
CA ASP A 63 -16.79 1.97 -19.80
C ASP A 63 -17.98 2.93 -19.62
N ALA A 64 -17.99 3.72 -18.55
CA ALA A 64 -19.06 4.65 -18.23
C ALA A 64 -19.27 5.71 -19.32
N PHE A 65 -18.23 6.14 -20.05
CA PHE A 65 -18.36 7.10 -21.16
C PHE A 65 -19.05 6.54 -22.40
N GLN A 66 -18.97 5.23 -22.62
CA GLN A 66 -19.51 4.57 -23.82
C GLN A 66 -20.84 3.88 -23.54
N HIS A 67 -21.08 3.50 -22.28
CA HIS A 67 -22.20 2.66 -21.90
C HIS A 67 -22.91 3.19 -20.66
N ASP A 68 -24.22 2.95 -20.62
CA ASP A 68 -24.99 3.04 -19.38
C ASP A 68 -24.78 1.79 -18.54
N LEU A 69 -25.04 1.91 -17.23
CA LEU A 69 -24.91 0.79 -16.31
C LEU A 69 -26.05 -0.21 -16.51
N LYS A 70 -25.86 -1.14 -17.45
CA LYS A 70 -26.82 -2.22 -17.74
C LYS A 70 -26.78 -3.35 -16.71
N ASP A 71 -25.61 -3.59 -16.13
CA ASP A 71 -25.39 -4.64 -15.14
C ASP A 71 -24.71 -4.04 -13.89
N PRO A 72 -25.44 -3.89 -12.77
CA PRO A 72 -24.88 -3.36 -11.53
C PRO A 72 -23.82 -4.29 -10.91
N ALA A 73 -23.75 -5.57 -11.31
CA ALA A 73 -22.71 -6.48 -10.85
C ALA A 73 -21.30 -5.99 -11.21
N LYS A 74 -21.16 -5.17 -12.27
CA LYS A 74 -19.89 -4.53 -12.65
C LYS A 74 -19.29 -3.67 -11.53
N LEU A 75 -20.12 -3.03 -10.69
CA LEU A 75 -19.63 -2.19 -9.59
C LEU A 75 -19.32 -3.00 -8.32
N VAL A 76 -19.77 -4.25 -8.23
CA VAL A 76 -19.59 -5.09 -7.04
C VAL A 76 -18.11 -5.35 -6.77
N ASN A 77 -17.32 -5.58 -7.81
CA ASN A 77 -15.89 -5.80 -7.65
C ASN A 77 -15.18 -4.53 -7.14
N LEU A 78 -15.51 -3.37 -7.72
CA LEU A 78 -15.00 -2.08 -7.23
C LEU A 78 -15.37 -1.85 -5.76
N TYR A 79 -16.62 -2.11 -5.37
CA TYR A 79 -17.09 -2.02 -3.99
C TYR A 79 -16.36 -3.00 -3.06
N ALA A 80 -16.08 -4.22 -3.52
CA ALA A 80 -15.30 -5.20 -2.75
C ALA A 80 -13.88 -4.69 -2.50
N ILE A 81 -13.24 -4.07 -3.51
CA ILE A 81 -11.91 -3.48 -3.36
C ILE A 81 -11.93 -2.30 -2.38
N VAL A 82 -12.94 -1.43 -2.42
CA VAL A 82 -13.11 -0.35 -1.41
C VAL A 82 -13.19 -0.93 0.00
N ASN A 83 -13.92 -2.03 0.20
CA ASN A 83 -13.98 -2.69 1.50
C ASN A 83 -12.65 -3.33 1.93
N LYS A 84 -11.85 -3.85 0.99
CA LYS A 84 -10.47 -4.26 1.28
C LYS A 84 -9.61 -3.04 1.69
N ILE A 85 -9.77 -1.89 1.03
CA ILE A 85 -9.08 -0.64 1.40
C ILE A 85 -9.52 -0.20 2.80
N ARG A 86 -10.79 -0.36 3.18
CA ARG A 86 -11.27 -0.09 4.55
C ARG A 86 -10.53 -0.92 5.60
N LEU A 87 -10.12 -2.15 5.27
CA LEU A 87 -9.39 -3.03 6.19
C LEU A 87 -7.91 -2.68 6.30
N PHE A 88 -7.27 -2.27 5.21
CA PHE A 88 -5.81 -2.19 5.14
C PHE A 88 -5.24 -0.80 4.89
N GLY A 89 -6.02 0.12 4.34
CA GLY A 89 -5.58 1.46 3.97
C GLY A 89 -5.81 2.50 5.06
N GLY A 90 -5.20 3.67 4.86
CA GLY A 90 -5.44 4.85 5.70
C GLY A 90 -6.81 5.46 5.47
N SER A 91 -7.29 6.24 6.44
CA SER A 91 -8.59 6.92 6.36
C SER A 91 -8.71 7.81 5.13
N GLU A 92 -7.67 8.59 4.83
CA GLU A 92 -7.65 9.47 3.68
C GLU A 92 -7.70 8.69 2.35
N THR A 93 -7.01 7.54 2.26
CA THR A 93 -7.04 6.69 1.07
C THR A 93 -8.42 6.07 0.87
N LEU A 94 -9.08 5.67 1.96
CA LEU A 94 -10.45 5.16 1.93
C LEU A 94 -11.44 6.24 1.46
N GLU A 95 -11.36 7.45 2.01
CA GLU A 95 -12.22 8.57 1.63
C GLU A 95 -12.11 8.86 0.13
N GLU A 96 -10.88 8.92 -0.41
CA GLU A 96 -10.69 9.14 -1.84
C GLU A 96 -11.14 7.96 -2.70
N ALA A 97 -11.01 6.72 -2.22
CA ALA A 97 -11.56 5.55 -2.92
C ALA A 97 -13.09 5.61 -3.02
N GLU A 98 -13.76 6.01 -1.94
CA GLU A 98 -15.22 6.20 -1.92
C GLU A 98 -15.65 7.31 -2.88
N ARG A 99 -14.93 8.45 -2.91
CA ARG A 99 -15.18 9.54 -3.88
C ARG A 99 -15.04 9.05 -5.33
N VAL A 100 -14.00 8.28 -5.64
CA VAL A 100 -13.79 7.71 -6.99
C VAL A 100 -14.96 6.80 -7.37
N MET A 101 -15.36 5.89 -6.48
CA MET A 101 -16.48 4.98 -6.72
C MET A 101 -17.79 5.75 -6.97
N GLN A 102 -18.05 6.79 -6.17
CA GLN A 102 -19.21 7.66 -6.37
C GLN A 102 -19.16 8.37 -7.73
N ARG A 103 -18.02 8.98 -8.09
CA ARG A 103 -17.83 9.68 -9.36
C ARG A 103 -18.06 8.76 -10.56
N ILE A 104 -17.55 7.52 -10.50
CA ILE A 104 -17.79 6.51 -11.55
C ILE A 104 -19.29 6.20 -11.66
N GLY A 105 -19.97 6.01 -10.53
CA GLY A 105 -21.41 5.84 -10.49
C GLY A 105 -22.16 7.00 -11.13
N GLU A 106 -21.81 8.24 -10.77
CA GLU A 106 -22.38 9.47 -11.36
C GLU A 106 -22.15 9.52 -12.88
N THR A 107 -20.96 9.19 -13.36
CA THR A 107 -20.64 9.16 -14.80
C THR A 107 -21.53 8.17 -15.55
N TYR A 108 -21.86 7.01 -14.97
CA TYR A 108 -22.78 6.06 -15.61
C TYR A 108 -24.20 6.62 -15.80
N PHE A 109 -24.64 7.55 -14.94
CA PHE A 109 -25.98 8.15 -15.00
C PHE A 109 -26.01 9.55 -15.63
N ALA A 110 -24.86 10.10 -16.02
CA ALA A 110 -24.76 11.44 -16.60
C ALA A 110 -25.38 11.49 -18.02
N PRO A 111 -26.28 12.46 -18.30
CA PRO A 111 -26.77 12.70 -19.65
C PRO A 111 -25.68 13.35 -20.53
N HIS A 112 -25.57 12.92 -21.78
CA HIS A 112 -24.60 13.44 -22.78
C HIS A 112 -23.12 13.21 -22.47
N LYS A 113 -22.71 11.94 -22.41
CA LYS A 113 -21.31 11.54 -22.28
C LYS A 113 -20.60 11.72 -23.62
N SER A 114 -19.61 12.59 -23.68
CA SER A 114 -18.81 12.77 -24.90
C SER A 114 -17.44 12.13 -24.73
N ILE A 115 -17.02 11.30 -25.68
CA ILE A 115 -15.65 10.77 -25.74
C ILE A 115 -14.63 11.93 -25.84
N SER A 116 -15.01 13.09 -26.38
CA SER A 116 -14.14 14.27 -26.38
C SER A 116 -13.81 14.76 -24.96
N SER A 117 -14.77 14.66 -24.02
CA SER A 117 -14.54 15.01 -22.62
C SER A 117 -13.58 14.05 -21.91
N PHE A 118 -13.42 12.82 -22.43
CA PHE A 118 -12.39 11.89 -21.96
C PHE A 118 -10.98 12.36 -22.36
N ALA A 119 -10.81 12.98 -23.53
CA ALA A 119 -9.51 13.53 -23.93
C ALA A 119 -9.08 14.72 -23.05
N ASP A 120 -10.05 15.49 -22.53
CA ASP A 120 -9.81 16.65 -21.67
C ASP A 120 -9.45 16.28 -20.21
N ILE A 121 -9.62 15.00 -19.82
CA ILE A 121 -9.24 14.47 -18.50
C ILE A 121 -7.79 14.83 -18.15
N HIS A 122 -6.92 14.84 -19.15
CA HIS A 122 -5.50 15.10 -18.97
C HIS A 122 -5.17 16.56 -18.60
N HIS A 123 -6.06 17.51 -18.88
CA HIS A 123 -5.81 18.95 -18.71
C HIS A 123 -6.50 19.55 -17.49
N ALA A 124 -7.65 19.01 -17.08
CA ALA A 124 -8.32 19.39 -15.86
C ALA A 124 -8.22 18.24 -14.86
N GLY A 125 -7.34 18.33 -13.87
CA GLY A 125 -7.20 17.32 -12.81
C GLY A 125 -8.51 16.99 -12.05
N ASP A 126 -9.57 17.78 -12.24
CA ASP A 126 -10.94 17.57 -11.74
C ASP A 126 -11.74 16.49 -12.51
N LEU A 127 -11.30 16.17 -13.73
CA LEU A 127 -11.91 15.15 -14.59
C LEU A 127 -11.26 13.78 -14.41
N ASP A 128 -10.04 13.69 -13.87
CA ASP A 128 -9.41 12.42 -13.51
C ASP A 128 -9.77 12.04 -12.06
N PRO A 129 -10.76 11.16 -11.84
CA PRO A 129 -11.14 10.75 -10.49
C PRO A 129 -9.95 10.12 -9.73
N LEU A 130 -9.01 9.48 -10.43
CA LEU A 130 -7.92 8.73 -9.81
C LEU A 130 -6.70 9.59 -9.45
N CYS A 131 -6.65 10.85 -9.88
CA CYS A 131 -5.50 11.72 -9.64
C CYS A 131 -5.27 11.97 -8.15
N THR A 132 -6.32 12.36 -7.41
CA THR A 132 -6.23 12.61 -5.97
C THR A 132 -5.98 11.32 -5.20
N PHE A 133 -6.73 10.25 -5.52
CA PHE A 133 -6.51 8.92 -4.94
C PHE A 133 -5.05 8.47 -5.08
N SER A 134 -4.47 8.59 -6.27
CA SER A 134 -3.08 8.19 -6.53
C SER A 134 -2.05 9.00 -5.74
N LYS A 135 -2.31 10.30 -5.51
CA LYS A 135 -1.46 11.16 -4.67
C LYS A 135 -1.52 10.74 -3.20
N VAL A 136 -2.71 10.46 -2.69
CA VAL A 136 -2.92 10.00 -1.31
C VAL A 136 -2.24 8.64 -1.09
N CYS A 137 -2.47 7.67 -1.99
CA CYS A 137 -1.80 6.37 -1.97
C CYS A 137 -0.27 6.51 -1.93
N ARG A 138 0.30 7.40 -2.75
CA ARG A 138 1.75 7.65 -2.77
C ARG A 138 2.26 8.20 -1.43
N ARG A 139 1.53 9.12 -0.81
CA ARG A 139 1.88 9.67 0.51
C ARG A 139 1.80 8.59 1.58
N GLU A 140 0.76 7.76 1.56
CA GLU A 140 0.60 6.67 2.51
C GLU A 140 1.74 5.66 2.39
N LEU A 141 2.05 5.18 1.18
CA LEU A 141 3.16 4.26 0.92
C LEU A 141 4.53 4.89 1.23
N ALA A 142 4.68 6.21 1.14
CA ALA A 142 5.90 6.91 1.55
C ALA A 142 6.03 7.01 3.08
N SER A 143 4.92 7.17 3.81
CA SER A 143 4.92 7.24 5.28
C SER A 143 5.29 5.91 5.93
N ALA A 144 4.91 4.77 5.34
CA ALA A 144 5.28 3.42 5.76
C ALA A 144 6.79 3.09 5.59
N ARG A 145 7.62 4.06 5.19
CA ARG A 145 9.06 3.94 4.99
C ARG A 145 9.87 4.45 6.20
N ARG A 146 9.24 5.08 7.19
CA ARG A 146 9.87 5.62 8.40
C ARG A 146 9.60 4.75 9.62
#